data_AF-D3NYB2-F1
#
_entry.id   AF-D3NYB2-F1
#
_cell.length_a   1.000
_cell.length_b   1.000
_cell.length_c   1.000
_cell.angle_alpha   90.00
_cell.angle_beta   90.00
_cell.angle_gamma   90.00
#
_symmetry.space_group_name_H-M   'P 1'
#
loop_
_entity.id
_entity.type
_entity.pdbx_description
1 polymer ?
#
loop_
_entity_poly.entity_id
_entity_poly.type
_entity_poly.pdbx_seq_one_letter_code
_entity_poly.pdbx_strand_id
1 'polypeptide(L)'
;MPEGIKRPPDAAPPRIVLLSQLERNWEAALQRVEACEARVASVSAPVPAPVAPDFAGLADDLQAAWNAPGVTTRARQRLLRTLIVNIIADVDEAAREVILTIHWRGGQHSQLRLTKPQAGEHGCRTPEEAMAVIRSMATRWSDADIAAQLNRMGMRTGQGKSWTGHRVSSLRRVHGIHAYRSAEKDGEWLTQYEAAAALGISRHRLVRLINAGLIVAEQVVPGAPYQIRASDLQDQRVLAAVGRKGEPCRLGSKDQLSMFPDT
;
A
#
# COMPACT_ATOMS: atom_id res chain seq x y z
N MET A 1 -53.48 -56.68 14.06
CA MET A 1 -52.03 -56.48 13.83
C MET A 1 -51.75 -56.88 12.38
N PRO A 2 -50.89 -56.16 11.65
CA PRO A 2 -51.20 -54.93 10.91
C PRO A 2 -50.91 -55.10 9.41
N GLU A 3 -51.35 -54.18 8.56
CA GLU A 3 -50.51 -53.76 7.42
C GLU A 3 -50.90 -52.36 6.97
N GLY A 4 -49.99 -51.42 7.25
CA GLY A 4 -50.07 -50.06 6.75
C GLY A 4 -49.54 -50.01 5.32
N ILE A 5 -50.34 -49.46 4.41
CA ILE A 5 -49.87 -49.10 3.07
C ILE A 5 -49.69 -47.59 3.04
N LYS A 6 -48.44 -47.14 3.22
CA LYS A 6 -47.98 -45.84 2.78
C LYS A 6 -48.11 -45.78 1.25
N ARG A 7 -48.79 -44.76 0.71
CA ARG A 7 -48.68 -44.38 -0.71
C ARG A 7 -47.75 -43.17 -0.84
N PRO A 8 -46.87 -43.13 -1.86
CA PRO A 8 -45.79 -42.14 -1.95
C PRO A 8 -46.26 -40.82 -2.62
N PRO A 9 -45.45 -39.74 -2.50
CA PRO A 9 -45.80 -38.41 -2.96
C PRO A 9 -45.36 -38.13 -4.43
N ASP A 10 -45.96 -37.06 -4.94
CA ASP A 10 -45.51 -36.19 -6.05
C ASP A 10 -45.95 -36.54 -7.48
N ALA A 11 -46.95 -35.80 -7.97
CA ALA A 11 -47.43 -35.86 -9.35
C ALA A 11 -46.84 -34.69 -10.14
N ALA A 12 -45.99 -34.99 -11.13
CA ALA A 12 -45.44 -34.00 -12.05
C ALA A 12 -46.58 -33.25 -12.80
N PRO A 13 -46.43 -31.94 -13.04
CA PRO A 13 -47.48 -31.13 -13.66
C PRO A 13 -47.82 -31.61 -15.08
N PRO A 14 -49.08 -31.45 -15.52
CA PRO A 14 -49.54 -31.93 -16.82
C PRO A 14 -48.78 -31.27 -17.99
N ARG A 15 -48.49 -32.06 -19.03
CA ARG A 15 -47.64 -31.70 -20.19
C ARG A 15 -47.99 -30.36 -20.85
N ILE A 16 -49.27 -29.99 -20.87
CA ILE A 16 -49.77 -28.74 -21.46
C ILE A 16 -49.32 -27.51 -20.65
N VAL A 17 -49.28 -27.63 -19.33
CA VAL A 17 -48.77 -26.58 -18.43
C VAL A 17 -47.26 -26.40 -18.62
N LEU A 18 -46.54 -27.50 -18.83
CA LEU A 18 -45.09 -27.46 -19.10
C LEU A 18 -44.77 -26.75 -20.42
N LEU A 19 -45.53 -27.06 -21.49
CA LEU A 19 -45.35 -26.44 -22.81
C LEU A 19 -45.65 -24.94 -22.78
N SER A 20 -46.78 -24.54 -22.19
CA SER A 20 -47.14 -23.11 -22.06
C SER A 20 -46.19 -22.32 -21.15
N GLN A 21 -45.52 -22.98 -20.21
CA GLN A 21 -44.48 -22.34 -19.39
C GLN A 21 -43.16 -22.17 -20.18
N LEU A 22 -42.79 -23.16 -21.00
CA LEU A 22 -41.63 -23.06 -21.88
C LEU A 22 -41.80 -21.96 -22.93
N GLU A 23 -42.98 -21.86 -23.53
CA GLU A 23 -43.33 -20.82 -24.50
C GLU A 23 -43.19 -19.42 -23.89
N ARG A 24 -43.79 -19.19 -22.72
CA ARG A 24 -43.65 -17.91 -21.99
C ARG A 24 -42.21 -17.58 -21.63
N ASN A 25 -41.43 -18.57 -21.20
CA ASN A 25 -40.02 -18.36 -20.89
C ASN A 25 -39.19 -18.03 -22.14
N TRP A 26 -39.53 -18.63 -23.29
CA TRP A 26 -38.92 -18.35 -24.58
C TRP A 26 -39.25 -16.95 -25.08
N GLU A 27 -40.51 -16.54 -25.04
CA GLU A 27 -40.94 -15.18 -25.38
C GLU A 27 -40.23 -14.13 -24.50
N ALA A 28 -40.14 -14.38 -23.20
CA ALA A 28 -39.42 -13.50 -22.28
C ALA A 28 -37.90 -13.48 -22.52
N ALA A 29 -37.32 -14.53 -23.09
CA ALA A 29 -35.91 -14.55 -23.50
C ALA A 29 -35.69 -13.75 -24.79
N LEU A 30 -36.56 -13.91 -25.79
CA LEU A 30 -36.54 -13.15 -27.05
C LEU A 30 -36.66 -11.65 -26.81
N GLN A 31 -37.63 -11.22 -25.99
CA GLN A 31 -37.80 -9.80 -25.64
C GLN A 31 -36.57 -9.20 -24.93
N ARG A 32 -35.85 -9.99 -24.14
CA ARG A 32 -34.60 -9.55 -23.50
C ARG A 32 -33.47 -9.37 -24.52
N VAL A 33 -33.37 -10.26 -25.50
CA VAL A 33 -32.39 -10.15 -26.59
C VAL A 33 -32.68 -8.90 -27.42
N GLU A 34 -33.93 -8.70 -27.86
CA GLU A 34 -34.33 -7.50 -28.61
C GLU A 34 -34.07 -6.21 -27.83
N ALA A 35 -34.37 -6.18 -26.53
CA ALA A 35 -34.07 -5.02 -25.69
C ALA A 35 -32.56 -4.76 -25.56
N CYS A 36 -31.74 -5.82 -25.49
CA CYS A 36 -30.28 -5.71 -25.50
C CYS A 36 -29.75 -5.22 -26.85
N GLU A 37 -30.26 -5.76 -27.95
CA GLU A 37 -29.90 -5.34 -29.31
C GLU A 37 -30.30 -3.89 -29.56
N ALA A 38 -31.49 -3.46 -29.14
CA ALA A 38 -31.93 -2.07 -29.22
C ALA A 38 -31.04 -1.13 -28.39
N ARG A 39 -30.58 -1.57 -27.21
CA ARG A 39 -29.61 -0.83 -26.39
C ARG A 39 -28.23 -0.74 -27.03
N VAL A 40 -27.77 -1.78 -27.71
CA VAL A 40 -26.52 -1.73 -28.47
C VAL A 40 -26.68 -0.82 -29.68
N ALA A 41 -27.77 -0.93 -30.42
CA ALA A 41 -28.07 -0.10 -31.59
C ALA A 41 -28.18 1.39 -31.24
N SER A 42 -28.76 1.74 -30.08
CA SER A 42 -28.84 3.13 -29.63
C SER A 42 -27.49 3.73 -29.24
N VAL A 43 -26.55 2.90 -28.77
CA VAL A 43 -25.15 3.30 -28.50
C VAL A 43 -24.31 3.31 -29.77
N SER A 44 -24.63 2.45 -30.75
CA SER A 44 -23.98 2.34 -32.05
C SER A 44 -24.59 3.24 -33.14
N ALA A 45 -25.50 4.16 -32.79
CA ALA A 45 -26.00 5.15 -33.73
C ALA A 45 -24.81 5.83 -34.43
N PRO A 46 -24.79 5.90 -35.78
CA PRO A 46 -23.66 6.46 -36.50
C PRO A 46 -23.50 7.90 -36.04
N VAL A 47 -22.45 8.14 -35.24
CA VAL A 47 -21.99 9.48 -34.93
C VAL A 47 -21.79 10.14 -36.29
N PRO A 48 -22.46 11.27 -36.60
CA PRO A 48 -22.23 11.96 -37.85
C PRO A 48 -20.73 12.14 -37.96
N ALA A 49 -20.14 11.64 -39.07
CA ALA A 49 -18.72 11.71 -39.29
C ALA A 49 -18.32 13.17 -39.01
N PRO A 50 -17.51 13.45 -37.96
CA PRO A 50 -17.11 14.81 -37.69
C PRO A 50 -16.47 15.29 -38.98
N VAL A 51 -16.91 16.46 -39.49
CA VAL A 51 -16.29 17.11 -40.65
C VAL A 51 -14.80 16.96 -40.45
N ALA A 52 -14.17 16.13 -41.31
CA ALA A 52 -12.77 15.80 -41.15
C ALA A 52 -12.03 17.14 -41.12
N PRO A 53 -11.39 17.50 -40.00
CA PRO A 53 -10.62 18.72 -39.98
C PRO A 53 -9.63 18.63 -41.14
N ASP A 54 -9.51 19.70 -41.92
CA ASP A 54 -8.49 19.72 -42.96
C ASP A 54 -7.12 19.66 -42.28
N PHE A 55 -6.45 18.52 -42.46
CA PHE A 55 -5.16 18.21 -41.87
C PHE A 55 -4.03 18.34 -42.89
N ALA A 56 -4.28 18.91 -44.08
CA ALA A 56 -3.31 18.99 -45.16
C ALA A 56 -1.97 19.61 -44.71
N GLY A 57 -1.98 20.60 -43.80
CA GLY A 57 -0.77 21.19 -43.22
C GLY A 57 -0.33 20.61 -41.86
N LEU A 58 -1.14 19.75 -41.23
CA LEU A 58 -0.78 19.10 -39.96
C LEU A 58 0.23 17.97 -40.19
N ALA A 59 0.15 17.30 -41.34
CA ALA A 59 1.07 16.22 -41.68
C ALA A 59 2.53 16.71 -41.77
N ASP A 60 2.73 17.96 -42.21
CA ASP A 60 4.06 18.54 -42.41
C ASP A 60 4.72 18.97 -41.08
N ASP A 61 3.94 19.39 -40.07
CA ASP A 61 4.48 19.83 -38.78
C ASP A 61 3.60 19.47 -37.55
N LEU A 62 3.36 18.17 -37.40
CA LEU A 62 2.64 17.61 -36.24
C LEU A 62 3.35 17.95 -34.91
N GLN A 63 4.68 18.03 -34.92
CA GLN A 63 5.47 18.28 -33.72
C GLN A 63 5.28 19.72 -33.21
N ALA A 64 5.28 20.72 -34.09
CA ALA A 64 4.96 22.08 -33.68
C ALA A 64 3.50 22.20 -33.22
N ALA A 65 2.56 21.57 -33.94
CA ALA A 65 1.15 21.58 -33.57
C ALA A 65 0.87 20.90 -32.20
N TRP A 66 1.66 19.90 -31.81
CA TRP A 66 1.53 19.22 -30.51
C TRP A 66 2.09 20.04 -29.33
N ASN A 67 3.21 20.72 -29.58
CA ASN A 67 3.98 21.45 -28.58
C ASN A 67 3.62 22.95 -28.47
N ALA A 68 2.78 23.47 -29.37
CA ALA A 68 2.42 24.89 -29.38
C ALA A 68 1.82 25.36 -28.04
N PRO A 69 2.25 26.54 -27.54
CA PRO A 69 1.70 27.13 -26.32
C PRO A 69 0.24 27.50 -26.55
N GLY A 70 -0.66 26.97 -25.71
CA GLY A 70 -2.12 27.14 -25.85
C GLY A 70 -2.86 25.87 -26.29
N VAL A 71 -2.15 24.82 -26.70
CA VAL A 71 -2.76 23.52 -27.01
C VAL A 71 -3.27 22.86 -25.73
N THR A 72 -4.58 22.79 -25.61
CA THR A 72 -5.25 22.14 -24.48
C THR A 72 -5.12 20.62 -24.55
N THR A 73 -5.21 19.94 -23.41
CA THR A 73 -5.27 18.47 -23.34
C THR A 73 -6.39 17.90 -24.22
N ARG A 74 -7.51 18.61 -24.32
CA ARG A 74 -8.65 18.24 -25.19
C ARG A 74 -8.27 18.25 -26.67
N ALA A 75 -7.48 19.23 -27.11
CA ALA A 75 -6.98 19.31 -28.49
C ALA A 75 -6.01 18.16 -28.81
N ARG A 76 -5.07 17.86 -27.89
CA ARG A 76 -4.17 16.69 -28.02
C ARG A 76 -4.92 15.36 -28.10
N GLN A 77 -5.92 15.16 -27.24
CA GLN A 77 -6.77 13.96 -27.29
C GLN A 77 -7.53 13.86 -28.62
N ARG A 78 -8.02 14.98 -29.15
CA ARG A 78 -8.73 15.02 -30.44
C ARG A 78 -7.80 14.68 -31.60
N LEU A 79 -6.57 15.22 -31.61
CA LEU A 79 -5.51 14.86 -32.58
C LEU A 79 -5.17 13.37 -32.54
N LEU A 80 -4.97 12.80 -31.34
CA LEU A 80 -4.70 11.36 -31.22
C LEU A 80 -5.86 10.51 -31.74
N ARG A 81 -7.11 10.89 -31.43
CA ARG A 81 -8.30 10.16 -31.92
C ARG A 81 -8.47 10.22 -33.43
N THR A 82 -7.99 11.27 -34.09
CA THR A 82 -8.01 11.32 -35.55
C THR A 82 -6.90 10.49 -36.17
N LEU A 83 -5.73 10.41 -35.53
CA LEU A 83 -4.57 9.68 -36.04
C LEU A 83 -4.61 8.18 -35.74
N ILE A 84 -5.25 7.75 -34.65
CA ILE A 84 -5.33 6.34 -34.27
C ILE A 84 -6.59 5.72 -34.90
N VAL A 85 -6.41 4.66 -35.68
CA VAL A 85 -7.52 3.87 -36.26
C VAL A 85 -8.08 2.90 -35.23
N ASN A 86 -7.22 2.10 -34.64
CA ASN A 86 -7.54 1.20 -33.54
C ASN A 86 -6.28 0.82 -32.76
N ILE A 87 -6.48 0.22 -31.60
CA ILE A 87 -5.42 -0.33 -30.74
C ILE A 87 -5.80 -1.78 -30.48
N ILE A 88 -4.94 -2.71 -30.87
CA ILE A 88 -5.12 -4.14 -30.64
C ILE A 88 -4.24 -4.53 -29.46
N ALA A 89 -4.84 -5.18 -28.46
CA ALA A 89 -4.12 -5.78 -27.36
C ALA A 89 -4.06 -7.30 -27.58
N ASP A 90 -2.85 -7.81 -27.78
CA ASP A 90 -2.57 -9.23 -27.83
C ASP A 90 -1.87 -9.66 -26.53
N VAL A 91 -2.11 -10.88 -26.09
CA VAL A 91 -1.54 -11.42 -24.85
C VAL A 91 -0.75 -12.66 -25.21
N ASP A 92 0.57 -12.54 -25.17
CA ASP A 92 1.46 -13.69 -25.22
C ASP A 92 1.52 -14.29 -23.81
N GLU A 93 0.81 -15.40 -23.59
CA GLU A 93 0.81 -16.09 -22.30
C GLU A 93 2.15 -16.83 -22.02
N ALA A 94 2.90 -17.20 -23.07
CA ALA A 94 4.17 -17.91 -22.92
C ALA A 94 5.32 -16.95 -22.54
N ALA A 95 5.40 -15.80 -23.21
CA ALA A 95 6.33 -14.71 -22.86
C ALA A 95 5.80 -13.84 -21.71
N ARG A 96 4.52 -13.97 -21.37
CA ARG A 96 3.81 -13.16 -20.37
C ARG A 96 3.89 -11.67 -20.69
N GLU A 97 3.64 -11.33 -21.94
CA GLU A 97 3.65 -9.96 -22.45
C GLU A 97 2.28 -9.57 -23.01
N VAL A 98 1.81 -8.38 -22.66
CA VAL A 98 0.74 -7.68 -23.34
C VAL A 98 1.36 -6.83 -24.44
N ILE A 99 1.03 -7.17 -25.67
CA ILE A 99 1.50 -6.51 -26.87
C ILE A 99 0.39 -5.56 -27.32
N LEU A 100 0.62 -4.26 -27.20
CA LEU A 100 -0.26 -3.22 -27.71
C LEU A 100 0.22 -2.79 -29.09
N THR A 101 -0.58 -3.05 -30.11
CA THR A 101 -0.33 -2.61 -31.48
C THR A 101 -1.26 -1.45 -31.81
N ILE A 102 -0.68 -0.27 -32.01
CA ILE A 102 -1.39 0.94 -32.42
C ILE A 102 -1.37 1.00 -33.95
N HIS A 103 -2.54 1.03 -34.57
CA HIS A 103 -2.67 1.27 -36.00
C HIS A 103 -2.94 2.75 -36.26
N TRP A 104 -2.05 3.37 -37.03
CA TRP A 104 -2.14 4.78 -37.40
C TRP A 104 -2.86 4.95 -38.73
N ARG A 105 -3.49 6.11 -38.90
CA ARG A 105 -3.93 6.60 -40.21
C ARG A 105 -2.70 6.72 -41.11
N GLY A 106 -2.76 6.08 -42.28
CA GLY A 106 -1.62 5.98 -43.20
C GLY A 106 -0.94 4.59 -43.21
N GLY A 107 -1.46 3.61 -42.47
CA GLY A 107 -1.04 2.20 -42.57
C GLY A 107 0.20 1.82 -41.75
N GLN A 108 0.81 2.78 -41.06
CA GLN A 108 1.89 2.53 -40.12
C GLN A 108 1.37 1.88 -38.83
N HIS A 109 2.22 1.08 -38.20
CA HIS A 109 1.94 0.47 -36.90
C HIS A 109 3.04 0.75 -35.90
N SER A 110 2.68 0.92 -34.64
CA SER A 110 3.63 1.00 -33.53
C SER A 110 3.28 -0.04 -32.48
N GLN A 111 4.29 -0.76 -32.00
CA GLN A 111 4.12 -1.82 -31.02
C GLN A 111 4.71 -1.38 -29.67
N LEU A 112 3.96 -1.59 -28.59
CA LEU A 112 4.40 -1.44 -27.22
C LEU A 112 4.24 -2.78 -26.51
N ARG A 113 5.34 -3.32 -25.98
CA ARG A 113 5.33 -4.57 -25.22
C ARG A 113 5.39 -4.28 -23.73
N LEU A 114 4.46 -4.83 -22.98
CA LEU A 114 4.33 -4.64 -21.53
C LEU A 114 4.33 -6.00 -20.86
N THR A 115 5.09 -6.19 -19.79
CA THR A 115 5.02 -7.44 -19.03
C THR A 115 3.68 -7.56 -18.30
N LYS A 116 2.98 -8.69 -18.46
CA LYS A 116 1.73 -9.00 -17.75
C LYS A 116 2.03 -9.33 -16.29
N PRO A 117 1.50 -8.60 -15.29
CA PRO A 117 1.72 -8.93 -13.87
C PRO A 117 1.10 -10.28 -13.48
N GLN A 118 1.67 -11.00 -12.50
CA GLN A 118 1.14 -12.28 -12.00
C GLN A 118 -0.20 -12.03 -11.33
N ALA A 119 -1.00 -13.08 -11.16
CA ALA A 119 -2.10 -13.05 -10.22
C ALA A 119 -1.56 -12.65 -8.83
N GLY A 120 -1.94 -11.47 -8.34
CA GLY A 120 -1.46 -10.89 -7.08
C GLY A 120 -0.28 -9.90 -7.22
N GLU A 121 0.34 -9.77 -8.38
CA GLU A 121 1.24 -8.66 -8.66
C GLU A 121 0.44 -7.44 -9.15
N HIS A 122 0.71 -6.30 -8.53
CA HIS A 122 0.15 -5.02 -8.93
C HIS A 122 1.30 -4.02 -9.14
N GLY A 123 1.16 -3.16 -10.15
CA GLY A 123 2.16 -2.15 -10.52
C GLY A 123 2.53 -1.16 -9.40
N CYS A 124 1.80 -1.18 -8.30
CA CYS A 124 2.16 -0.53 -7.04
C CYS A 124 3.14 -1.37 -6.20
N ARG A 125 4.22 -1.88 -6.79
CA ARG A 125 5.28 -2.56 -6.03
C ARG A 125 6.14 -1.50 -5.35
N THR A 126 6.40 -1.67 -4.06
CA THR A 126 7.40 -0.85 -3.36
C THR A 126 8.73 -0.98 -4.10
N PRO A 127 9.42 0.12 -4.43
CA PRO A 127 10.71 0.05 -5.11
C PRO A 127 11.68 -0.84 -4.31
N GLU A 128 12.37 -1.74 -5.00
CA GLU A 128 13.29 -2.72 -4.38
C GLU A 128 14.38 -2.01 -3.55
N GLU A 129 14.74 -0.79 -3.95
CA GLU A 129 15.64 0.09 -3.22
C GLU A 129 15.11 0.46 -1.82
N ALA A 130 13.82 0.83 -1.71
CA ALA A 130 13.20 1.10 -0.41
C ALA A 130 13.12 -0.17 0.45
N MET A 131 12.90 -1.34 -0.16
CA MET A 131 12.95 -2.62 0.54
C MET A 131 14.35 -2.94 1.08
N ALA A 132 15.41 -2.63 0.33
CA ALA A 132 16.79 -2.80 0.79
C ALA A 132 17.11 -1.92 2.00
N VAL A 133 16.68 -0.66 1.98
CA VAL A 133 16.84 0.26 3.13
C VAL A 133 16.06 -0.22 4.35
N ILE A 134 14.82 -0.70 4.17
CA ILE A 134 14.03 -1.25 5.28
C ILE A 134 14.73 -2.46 5.89
N ARG A 135 15.25 -3.39 5.07
CA ARG A 135 15.99 -4.56 5.56
C ARG A 135 17.25 -4.18 6.35
N SER A 136 18.01 -3.18 5.89
CA SER A 136 19.24 -2.76 6.58
C SER A 136 18.99 -2.04 7.89
N MET A 137 17.88 -1.31 8.01
CA MET A 137 17.57 -0.53 9.21
C MET A 137 16.67 -1.26 10.22
N ALA A 138 15.84 -2.20 9.77
CA ALA A 138 14.83 -2.91 10.58
C ALA A 138 15.30 -3.43 11.92
N THR A 139 16.53 -3.96 12.01
CA THR A 139 17.07 -4.56 13.23
C THR A 139 17.53 -3.53 14.26
N ARG A 140 17.78 -2.28 13.83
CA ARG A 140 18.50 -1.27 14.63
C ARG A 140 17.69 0.00 14.89
N TRP A 141 16.65 0.24 14.11
CA TRP A 141 15.88 1.48 14.11
C TRP A 141 14.39 1.21 14.28
N SER A 142 13.66 2.17 14.85
CA SER A 142 12.21 2.09 14.93
C SER A 142 11.58 2.23 13.53
N ASP A 143 10.40 1.62 13.33
CA ASP A 143 9.66 1.77 12.06
C ASP A 143 9.40 3.25 11.71
N ALA A 144 9.25 4.11 12.71
CA ALA A 144 9.07 5.55 12.54
C ALA A 144 10.34 6.24 12.01
N ASP A 145 11.51 5.87 12.53
CA ASP A 145 12.79 6.43 12.06
C ASP A 145 13.14 5.93 10.66
N ILE A 146 12.83 4.66 10.35
CA ILE A 146 12.98 4.10 9.01
C ILE A 146 12.10 4.87 8.03
N ALA A 147 10.84 5.14 8.39
CA ALA A 147 9.94 5.94 7.56
C ALA A 147 10.47 7.36 7.34
N ALA A 148 11.00 8.00 8.37
CA ALA A 148 11.61 9.33 8.26
C ALA A 148 12.83 9.32 7.33
N GLN A 149 13.68 8.29 7.40
CA GLN A 149 14.83 8.14 6.53
C GLN A 149 14.43 7.94 5.07
N LEU A 150 13.47 7.06 4.79
CA LEU A 150 12.98 6.83 3.42
C LEU A 150 12.41 8.10 2.80
N ASN A 151 11.66 8.89 3.58
CA ASN A 151 11.13 10.17 3.12
C ASN A 151 12.25 11.21 2.86
N ARG A 152 13.31 11.24 3.68
CA ARG A 152 14.48 12.10 3.46
C ARG A 152 15.22 11.73 2.17
N MET A 153 15.29 10.45 1.84
CA MET A 153 15.87 9.96 0.59
C MET A 153 14.97 10.21 -0.64
N GLY A 154 13.81 10.84 -0.47
CA GLY A 154 12.86 11.09 -1.56
C GLY A 154 12.12 9.84 -2.05
N MET A 155 12.30 8.70 -1.38
CA MET A 155 11.66 7.45 -1.77
C MET A 155 10.17 7.48 -1.49
N ARG A 156 9.38 6.99 -2.43
CA ARG A 156 7.92 6.85 -2.29
C ARG A 156 7.53 5.38 -2.26
N THR A 157 6.40 5.10 -1.64
CA THR A 157 5.76 3.79 -1.73
C THR A 157 5.35 3.49 -3.19
N GLY A 158 5.06 2.22 -3.52
CA GLY A 158 4.58 1.86 -4.87
C GLY A 158 3.30 2.59 -5.31
N GLN A 159 2.54 3.15 -4.36
CA GLN A 159 1.35 3.99 -4.62
C GLN A 159 1.66 5.49 -4.67
N GLY A 160 2.93 5.91 -4.69
CA GLY A 160 3.34 7.31 -4.69
C GLY A 160 3.17 8.04 -3.34
N LYS A 161 2.78 7.34 -2.27
CA LYS A 161 2.56 7.94 -0.93
C LYS A 161 3.87 8.05 -0.14
N SER A 162 3.90 9.00 0.81
CA SER A 162 4.96 9.10 1.83
C SER A 162 4.99 7.89 2.76
N TRP A 163 6.15 7.61 3.32
CA TRP A 163 6.36 6.58 4.31
C TRP A 163 5.86 7.02 5.69
N THR A 164 5.22 6.10 6.40
CA THR A 164 4.87 6.23 7.82
C THR A 164 5.30 4.95 8.55
N GLY A 165 5.51 5.03 9.87
CA GLY A 165 5.91 3.86 10.66
C GLY A 165 4.96 2.67 10.49
N HIS A 166 3.65 2.93 10.45
CA HIS A 166 2.65 1.88 10.17
C HIS A 166 2.84 1.20 8.80
N ARG A 167 3.18 1.95 7.75
CA ARG A 167 3.42 1.39 6.40
C ARG A 167 4.68 0.54 6.37
N VAL A 168 5.75 1.00 7.02
CA VAL A 168 7.00 0.24 7.17
C VAL A 168 6.75 -1.04 7.97
N SER A 169 6.03 -0.95 9.08
CA SER A 169 5.65 -2.09 9.93
C SER A 169 4.83 -3.15 9.17
N SER A 170 3.81 -2.71 8.44
CA SER A 170 2.96 -3.59 7.63
C SER A 170 3.78 -4.30 6.55
N LEU A 171 4.64 -3.55 5.85
CA LEU A 171 5.47 -4.08 4.79
C LEU A 171 6.50 -5.09 5.32
N ARG A 172 7.15 -4.78 6.45
CA ARG A 172 8.06 -5.72 7.12
C ARG A 172 7.38 -7.02 7.49
N ARG A 173 6.16 -6.99 8.06
CA ARG A 173 5.40 -8.20 8.41
C ARG A 173 5.10 -9.07 7.19
N VAL A 174 4.64 -8.45 6.10
CA VAL A 174 4.37 -9.17 4.84
C VAL A 174 5.63 -9.83 4.26
N HIS A 175 6.80 -9.20 4.46
CA HIS A 175 8.08 -9.69 3.95
C HIS A 175 8.92 -10.45 5.00
N GLY A 176 8.37 -10.78 6.17
CA GLY A 176 9.06 -11.54 7.22
C GLY A 176 10.30 -10.85 7.81
N ILE A 177 10.39 -9.52 7.73
CA ILE A 177 11.53 -8.76 8.26
C ILE A 177 11.30 -8.55 9.77
N HIS A 178 12.19 -9.06 10.62
CA HIS A 178 12.12 -8.93 12.09
C HIS A 178 12.44 -7.54 12.59
N ALA A 179 11.73 -7.09 13.61
CA ALA A 179 11.79 -5.71 14.10
C ALA A 179 13.02 -5.43 14.94
N TYR A 180 13.17 -4.17 15.31
CA TYR A 180 13.93 -3.77 16.47
C TYR A 180 13.36 -4.47 17.72
N ARG A 181 14.20 -4.95 18.65
CA ARG A 181 13.76 -5.92 19.68
C ARG A 181 12.59 -5.43 20.55
N SER A 182 12.52 -4.15 20.88
CA SER A 182 11.40 -3.56 21.66
C SER A 182 10.19 -3.12 20.81
N ALA A 183 10.27 -3.24 19.49
CA ALA A 183 9.14 -3.06 18.60
C ALA A 183 8.28 -4.32 18.51
N GLU A 184 8.86 -5.50 18.77
CA GLU A 184 8.13 -6.73 19.04
C GLU A 184 7.50 -6.63 20.43
N LYS A 185 6.18 -6.75 20.51
CA LYS A 185 5.38 -6.56 21.74
C LYS A 185 5.19 -7.87 22.51
N ASP A 186 6.20 -8.73 22.46
CA ASP A 186 6.21 -10.03 23.13
C ASP A 186 6.50 -9.90 24.64
N GLY A 187 6.75 -8.66 25.11
CA GLY A 187 6.94 -8.33 26.52
C GLY A 187 8.37 -8.57 27.03
N GLU A 188 9.24 -9.20 26.24
CA GLU A 188 10.64 -9.45 26.63
C GLU A 188 11.49 -8.17 26.65
N TRP A 189 11.28 -7.29 25.67
CA TRP A 189 12.05 -6.06 25.48
C TRP A 189 11.15 -4.84 25.55
N LEU A 190 11.48 -3.92 26.44
CA LEU A 190 10.74 -2.71 26.68
C LEU A 190 11.50 -1.50 26.15
N THR A 191 10.75 -0.56 25.60
CA THR A 191 11.28 0.79 25.35
C THR A 191 11.49 1.53 26.67
N GLN A 192 12.31 2.59 26.66
CA GLN A 192 12.47 3.47 27.82
C GLN A 192 11.14 4.04 28.37
N TYR A 193 10.13 4.22 27.52
CA TYR A 193 8.82 4.72 27.94
C TYR A 193 8.03 3.65 28.69
N GLU A 194 8.01 2.43 28.15
CA GLU A 194 7.32 1.30 28.76
C GLU A 194 8.01 0.86 30.06
N ALA A 195 9.34 0.83 30.08
CA ALA A 195 10.11 0.51 31.28
C ALA A 195 9.88 1.54 32.40
N ALA A 196 9.82 2.83 32.05
CA ALA A 196 9.51 3.89 33.01
C ALA A 196 8.08 3.75 33.56
N ALA A 197 7.11 3.44 32.69
CA ALA A 197 5.72 3.20 33.07
C ALA A 197 5.59 1.96 33.98
N ALA A 198 6.29 0.87 33.64
CA ALA A 198 6.29 -0.38 34.42
C ALA A 198 6.84 -0.18 35.84
N LEU A 199 7.86 0.68 36.00
CA LEU A 199 8.43 1.02 37.31
C LEU A 199 7.70 2.18 38.02
N GLY A 200 6.73 2.84 37.37
CA GLY A 200 6.03 4.01 37.93
C GLY A 200 6.95 5.22 38.16
N ILE A 201 8.02 5.38 37.37
CA ILE A 201 8.99 6.47 37.49
C ILE A 201 9.03 7.38 36.25
N SER A 202 9.60 8.57 36.39
CA SER A 202 9.85 9.44 35.23
C SER A 202 10.98 8.89 34.35
N ARG A 203 10.92 9.17 33.04
CA ARG A 203 11.96 8.81 32.07
C ARG A 203 13.35 9.29 32.50
N HIS A 204 13.43 10.50 33.05
CA HIS A 204 14.70 11.05 33.53
C HIS A 204 15.30 10.22 34.68
N ARG A 205 14.46 9.73 35.60
CA ARG A 205 14.90 8.85 36.69
C ARG A 205 15.37 7.49 36.16
N LEU A 206 14.66 6.93 35.18
CA LEU A 206 15.07 5.70 34.51
C LEU A 206 16.45 5.86 33.86
N VAL A 207 16.67 6.92 33.08
CA VAL A 207 17.98 7.20 32.45
C VAL A 207 19.08 7.39 33.49
N ARG A 208 18.80 8.01 34.64
CA ARG A 208 19.77 8.09 35.74
C ARG A 208 20.14 6.72 36.30
N LEU A 209 19.18 5.81 36.45
CA LEU A 209 19.45 4.44 36.94
C LEU A 209 20.28 3.64 35.93
N ILE A 210 20.02 3.82 34.63
CA ILE A 210 20.83 3.24 33.55
C ILE A 210 22.26 3.79 33.59
N ASN A 211 22.43 5.12 33.66
CA ASN A 211 23.74 5.75 33.72
C ASN A 211 24.52 5.39 35.00
N ALA A 212 23.81 5.07 36.09
CA ALA A 212 24.40 4.56 37.33
C ALA A 212 24.75 3.05 37.27
N GLY A 213 24.46 2.37 36.15
CA GLY A 213 24.71 0.94 35.95
C GLY A 213 23.79 0.01 36.74
N LEU A 214 22.66 0.52 37.26
CA LEU A 214 21.70 -0.27 38.05
C LEU A 214 20.71 -1.04 37.17
N ILE A 215 20.39 -0.50 35.99
CA ILE A 215 19.53 -1.15 35.00
C ILE A 215 20.39 -1.43 33.77
N VAL A 216 20.46 -2.69 33.34
CA VAL A 216 21.11 -3.06 32.09
C VAL A 216 20.24 -2.58 30.95
N ALA A 217 20.81 -1.73 30.10
CA ALA A 217 20.12 -1.22 28.92
C ALA A 217 21.08 -1.26 27.73
N GLU A 218 20.57 -1.76 26.61
CA GLU A 218 21.32 -1.82 25.36
C GLU A 218 20.92 -0.65 24.46
N GLN A 219 21.92 0.10 23.99
CA GLN A 219 21.78 0.99 22.84
C GLN A 219 22.48 0.36 21.65
N VAL A 220 21.81 0.35 20.50
CA VAL A 220 22.42 -0.15 19.26
C VAL A 220 23.49 0.80 18.75
N VAL A 221 23.29 2.11 18.94
CA VAL A 221 24.26 3.17 18.67
C VAL A 221 24.11 4.25 19.74
N PRO A 222 25.17 5.01 20.08
CA PRO A 222 25.07 6.11 21.03
C PRO A 222 23.95 7.08 20.64
N GLY A 223 23.02 7.32 21.57
CA GLY A 223 21.87 8.21 21.37
C GLY A 223 20.63 7.54 20.78
N ALA A 224 20.69 6.26 20.42
CA ALA A 224 19.49 5.48 20.11
C ALA A 224 18.66 5.24 21.38
N PRO A 225 17.34 5.00 21.26
CA PRO A 225 16.50 4.63 22.39
C PRO A 225 17.07 3.43 23.16
N TYR A 226 17.00 3.48 24.49
CA TYR A 226 17.39 2.34 25.34
C TYR A 226 16.44 1.16 25.15
N GLN A 227 17.02 -0.03 25.02
CA GLN A 227 16.32 -1.32 25.07
C GLN A 227 16.61 -1.97 26.41
N ILE A 228 15.55 -2.31 27.13
CA ILE A 228 15.65 -2.83 28.49
C ILE A 228 14.88 -4.15 28.52
N ARG A 229 15.51 -5.22 29.00
CA ARG A 229 14.78 -6.48 29.19
C ARG A 229 13.80 -6.33 30.34
N ALA A 230 12.60 -6.87 30.18
CA ALA A 230 11.60 -6.85 31.24
C ALA A 230 12.06 -7.59 32.50
N SER A 231 12.87 -8.65 32.36
CA SER A 231 13.51 -9.37 33.47
C SER A 231 14.35 -8.45 34.34
N ASP A 232 15.10 -7.54 33.72
CA ASP A 232 16.10 -6.71 34.40
C ASP A 232 15.43 -5.62 35.25
N LEU A 233 14.15 -5.32 34.99
CA LEU A 233 13.36 -4.42 35.83
C LEU A 233 12.90 -5.06 37.14
N GLN A 234 12.85 -6.39 37.21
CA GLN A 234 12.42 -7.14 38.40
C GLN A 234 13.55 -7.36 39.41
N ASP A 235 14.78 -6.95 39.07
CA ASP A 235 15.92 -7.09 39.98
C ASP A 235 15.69 -6.33 41.29
N GLN A 236 15.95 -7.01 42.42
CA GLN A 236 15.73 -6.43 43.76
C GLN A 236 16.53 -5.12 43.97
N ARG A 237 17.68 -4.98 43.31
CA ARG A 237 18.51 -3.77 43.34
C ARG A 237 17.79 -2.58 42.68
N VAL A 238 17.11 -2.83 41.57
CA VAL A 238 16.33 -1.83 40.83
C VAL A 238 15.11 -1.42 41.66
N LEU A 239 14.36 -2.38 42.19
CA LEU A 239 13.19 -2.12 43.02
C LEU A 239 13.55 -1.33 44.29
N ALA A 240 14.65 -1.68 44.95
CA ALA A 240 15.15 -0.93 46.12
C ALA A 240 15.56 0.51 45.76
N ALA A 241 16.20 0.72 44.60
CA ALA A 241 16.59 2.05 44.12
C ALA A 241 15.39 2.93 43.73
N VAL A 242 14.32 2.32 43.21
CA VAL A 242 13.05 2.99 42.91
C VAL A 242 12.31 3.39 44.20
N GLY A 243 12.29 2.49 45.20
CA GLY A 243 11.63 2.69 46.50
C GLY A 243 12.25 3.78 47.39
N ARG A 244 13.55 4.10 47.20
CA ARG A 244 14.16 5.29 47.80
C ARG A 244 13.54 6.54 47.17
N LYS A 245 12.44 7.07 47.74
CA LYS A 245 11.85 8.36 47.34
C LYS A 245 12.95 9.43 47.44
N GLY A 246 13.42 9.90 46.29
CA GLY A 246 14.48 10.90 46.23
C GLY A 246 13.93 12.28 46.54
N GLU A 247 14.51 12.92 47.56
CA GLU A 247 14.62 14.37 47.64
C GLU A 247 15.03 14.97 46.27
N PRO A 248 14.68 16.23 45.99
CA PRO A 248 15.14 16.91 44.79
C PRO A 248 16.68 17.03 44.83
N CYS A 249 17.38 16.19 44.07
CA CYS A 249 18.83 16.28 43.98
C CYS A 249 19.20 17.54 43.18
N ARG A 250 19.55 18.64 43.87
CA ARG A 250 20.40 19.67 43.27
C ARG A 250 21.72 18.99 42.87
N LEU A 251 22.13 19.14 41.62
CA LEU A 251 23.48 18.78 41.19
C LEU A 251 24.45 19.64 41.99
N GLY A 252 24.99 19.10 43.07
CA GLY A 252 26.25 19.59 43.63
C GLY A 252 27.32 19.31 42.60
N SER A 253 27.51 20.23 41.65
CA SER A 253 28.66 20.22 40.77
C SER A 253 29.88 20.33 41.67
N LYS A 254 30.70 19.28 41.74
CA LYS A 254 31.99 19.31 42.46
C LYS A 254 32.99 20.32 41.85
N ASP A 255 32.63 20.95 40.71
CA ASP A 255 33.40 21.97 40.01
C ASP A 255 32.71 23.35 39.98
N GLN A 256 31.72 23.63 40.84
CA GLN A 256 31.26 25.02 41.01
C GLN A 256 32.30 25.80 41.82
N LEU A 257 33.27 26.38 41.10
CA LEU A 257 34.03 27.52 41.59
C LEU A 257 33.03 28.57 42.10
N SER A 258 33.09 28.86 43.40
CA SER A 258 32.31 29.93 44.02
C SER A 258 32.58 31.23 43.25
N MET A 259 31.55 31.78 42.63
CA MET A 259 31.65 33.02 41.84
C MET A 259 31.62 34.28 42.71
N PHE A 260 31.51 34.11 44.03
CA PHE A 260 31.55 35.19 45.00
C PHE A 260 32.78 35.01 45.89
N PRO A 261 33.74 35.95 45.89
CA PRO A 261 34.73 36.01 46.95
C PRO A 261 34.02 36.45 48.23
N ASP A 262 34.31 35.76 49.33
CA ASP A 262 33.83 36.17 50.65
C ASP A 262 34.50 37.51 50.99
N THR A 263 33.71 38.57 51.15
CA THR A 263 34.11 39.84 51.76
C THR A 263 32.90 40.48 52.41
#